data_AF-A0A0G4MTL9-F1
#
_entry.id   AF-A0A0G4MTL9-F1
#
_cell.length_a   1.000
_cell.length_b   1.000
_cell.length_c   1.000
_cell.angle_alpha   90.00
_cell.angle_beta   90.00
_cell.angle_gamma   90.00
#
_symmetry.space_group_name_H-M   'P 1'
#
loop_
_entity.id
_entity.type
_entity.pdbx_description
1 polymer ?
#
loop_
_entity_poly.entity_id
_entity_poly.type
_entity_poly.pdbx_seq_one_letter_code
_entity_poly.pdbx_strand_id
1 'polypeptide(L)'
;IARSQDAEVGDGTTSVVVLAGEILKETKEHVEQGVSSQIIIKGLRRAASMAVNKIKEIAVDTNEGNRRETLSKLAGTAMTSKLIKRNTTFFTK
;
A
#
# COMPACT_ATOMS: atom_id res chain seq x y z
N ILE A 1 9.69 7.98 -4.88
CA ILE A 1 8.54 7.08 -4.67
C ILE A 1 7.51 7.66 -3.68
N ALA A 2 7.91 8.12 -2.49
CA ALA A 2 6.95 8.70 -1.53
C ALA A 2 6.19 9.93 -2.08
N ARG A 3 6.88 10.86 -2.76
CA ARG A 3 6.22 12.02 -3.40
C ARG A 3 5.22 11.62 -4.49
N SER A 4 5.52 10.56 -5.24
CA SER A 4 4.61 10.04 -6.27
C SER A 4 3.38 9.40 -5.63
N GLN A 5 3.55 8.62 -4.56
CA GLN A 5 2.46 8.04 -3.78
C GLN A 5 1.56 9.13 -3.17
N ASP A 6 2.16 10.20 -2.69
CA ASP A 6 1.44 11.36 -2.14
C ASP A 6 0.62 12.09 -3.21
N ALA A 7 1.20 12.28 -4.40
CA ALA A 7 0.55 12.97 -5.51
C ALA A 7 -0.60 12.14 -6.15
N GLU A 8 -0.46 10.81 -6.22
CA GLU A 8 -1.47 9.95 -6.85
C GLU A 8 -2.59 9.52 -5.88
N VAL A 9 -2.26 9.22 -4.62
CA VAL A 9 -3.21 8.62 -3.65
C VAL A 9 -3.31 9.43 -2.36
N GLY A 10 -2.19 9.98 -1.86
CA GLY A 10 -2.16 10.78 -0.63
C GLY A 10 -2.14 9.97 0.68
N ASP A 11 -2.06 8.63 0.60
CA ASP A 11 -1.91 7.74 1.75
C ASP A 11 -0.84 6.66 1.50
N GLY A 12 -0.24 6.14 2.57
CA GLY A 12 0.76 5.06 2.50
C GLY A 12 2.16 5.52 2.09
N THR A 13 2.47 6.82 2.15
CA THR A 13 3.78 7.38 1.77
C THR A 13 4.95 6.82 2.60
N THR A 14 4.71 6.48 3.87
CA THR A 14 5.69 5.76 4.71
C THR A 14 5.82 4.30 4.29
N SER A 15 4.69 3.61 4.11
CA SER A 15 4.65 2.17 3.81
C SER A 15 5.36 1.84 2.51
N VAL A 16 5.21 2.68 1.47
CA VAL A 16 5.90 2.46 0.18
C VAL A 16 7.42 2.54 0.30
N VAL A 17 7.94 3.39 1.19
CA VAL A 17 9.39 3.51 1.43
C VAL A 17 9.90 2.29 2.20
N VAL A 18 9.19 1.88 3.26
CA VAL A 18 9.54 0.70 4.04
C VAL A 18 9.55 -0.56 3.17
N LEU A 19 8.52 -0.74 2.34
CA LEU A 19 8.42 -1.87 1.43
C LEU A 19 9.58 -1.90 0.41
N ALA A 20 9.93 -0.75 -0.18
CA ALA A 20 11.06 -0.67 -1.10
C ALA A 20 12.38 -1.01 -0.42
N GLY A 21 12.57 -0.55 0.83
CA GLY A 21 13.75 -0.88 1.64
C GLY A 21 13.85 -2.39 1.91
N GLU A 22 12.76 -3.04 2.30
CA GLU A 22 12.77 -4.48 2.58
C GLU A 22 13.02 -5.30 1.30
N ILE A 23 12.42 -4.93 0.17
CA ILE A 23 12.70 -5.59 -1.13
C ILE A 23 14.18 -5.52 -1.47
N LEU A 24 14.83 -4.37 -1.28
CA LEU A 24 16.26 -4.21 -1.57
C LEU A 24 17.13 -5.04 -0.62
N LYS A 25 16.76 -5.11 0.66
CA LYS A 25 17.45 -5.92 1.66
C LYS A 25 17.42 -7.41 1.30
N GLU A 26 16.26 -7.94 0.91
CA GLU A 26 16.12 -9.34 0.47
C GLU A 26 16.82 -9.61 -0.87
N THR A 27 16.82 -8.60 -1.75
CA THR A 27 17.50 -8.69 -3.06
C THR A 27 19.02 -8.76 -2.92
N LYS A 28 19.58 -8.16 -1.87
CA LYS A 28 21.03 -8.07 -1.66
C LYS A 28 21.71 -9.43 -1.66
N GLU A 29 21.14 -10.42 -0.96
CA GLU A 29 21.71 -11.77 -0.86
C GLU A 29 21.80 -12.45 -2.24
N HIS A 30 20.77 -12.29 -3.07
CA HIS A 30 20.73 -12.84 -4.41
C HIS A 30 21.80 -12.22 -5.32
N VAL A 31 22.05 -10.92 -5.17
CA VAL A 31 23.12 -10.23 -5.89
C VAL A 31 24.50 -10.72 -5.44
N GLU A 32 24.71 -10.91 -4.13
CA GLU A 32 25.96 -11.45 -3.58
C GLU A 32 26.24 -12.89 -4.03
N GLN A 33 25.20 -13.68 -4.29
CA GLN A 33 25.29 -15.02 -4.89
C GLN A 33 25.53 -15.00 -6.42
N GLY A 34 25.64 -13.82 -7.03
CA GLY A 34 25.91 -13.67 -8.46
C GLY A 34 24.70 -13.81 -9.38
N VAL A 35 23.47 -13.75 -8.84
CA VAL A 35 22.26 -13.77 -9.68
C VAL A 35 22.19 -12.49 -10.51
N SER A 36 22.00 -12.64 -11.82
CA SER A 36 21.87 -11.50 -12.74
C SER A 36 20.71 -10.59 -12.32
N SER A 37 21.00 -9.29 -12.24
CA SER A 37 20.01 -8.25 -11.91
C SER A 37 18.79 -8.28 -12.84
N GLN A 38 18.97 -8.67 -14.11
CA GLN A 38 17.85 -8.82 -15.05
C GLN A 38 16.87 -9.91 -14.63
N ILE A 39 17.36 -11.01 -14.05
CA ILE A 39 16.52 -12.11 -13.56
C ILE A 39 15.72 -11.65 -12.34
N ILE A 40 16.37 -10.97 -11.41
CA ILE A 40 15.74 -10.42 -10.20
C ILE A 40 14.63 -9.45 -10.59
N ILE A 41 14.90 -8.49 -11.48
CA ILE A 41 13.92 -7.52 -11.96
C ILE A 41 12.72 -8.23 -12.62
N LYS A 42 12.97 -9.26 -13.44
CA LYS A 42 11.91 -10.05 -14.08
C LYS A 42 11.04 -10.76 -13.05
N GLY A 43 11.65 -11.34 -12.01
CA GLY A 43 10.97 -11.99 -10.89
C GLY A 43 10.08 -11.00 -10.11
N LEU A 44 10.64 -9.87 -9.70
CA LEU A 44 9.92 -8.82 -8.96
C LEU A 44 8.73 -8.27 -9.75
N ARG A 45 8.89 -8.03 -11.06
CA ARG A 45 7.79 -7.58 -11.93
C ARG A 45 6.65 -8.60 -11.99
N ARG A 46 6.97 -9.88 -12.15
CA ARG A 46 5.96 -10.96 -12.16
C ARG A 46 5.25 -11.06 -10.81
N ALA A 47 5.99 -11.02 -9.71
CA ALA A 47 5.43 -11.06 -8.37
C ALA A 47 4.50 -9.87 -8.10
N ALA A 48 4.89 -8.66 -8.52
CA ALA A 48 4.06 -7.47 -8.40
C ALA A 48 2.72 -7.61 -9.15
N SER A 49 2.74 -8.12 -10.38
CA SER A 49 1.50 -8.38 -11.13
C SER A 49 0.59 -9.39 -10.43
N MET A 50 1.15 -10.46 -9.86
CA MET A 50 0.39 -11.46 -9.11
C MET A 50 -0.23 -10.87 -7.83
N ALA A 51 0.54 -10.06 -7.09
CA ALA A 51 0.05 -9.39 -5.89
C ALA A 51 -1.12 -8.44 -6.19
N VAL A 52 -1.01 -7.63 -7.25
CA VAL A 52 -2.10 -6.74 -7.69
C VAL A 52 -3.35 -7.52 -8.07
N ASN A 53 -3.20 -8.63 -8.80
CA ASN A 53 -4.33 -9.49 -9.16
C ASN A 53 -4.99 -10.09 -7.92
N LYS A 54 -4.20 -10.52 -6.93
CA LYS A 54 -4.77 -11.06 -5.69
C LYS A 54 -5.55 -10.01 -4.90
N ILE A 55 -5.06 -8.76 -4.86
CA ILE A 55 -5.78 -7.64 -4.21
C ILE A 55 -7.14 -7.41 -4.88
N LYS A 56 -7.21 -7.48 -6.22
CA LYS A 56 -8.48 -7.36 -6.95
C LYS A 56 -9.44 -8.51 -6.67
N GLU A 57 -8.93 -9.73 -6.53
CA GLU A 57 -9.73 -10.93 -6.25
C GLU A 57 -10.39 -10.87 -4.86
N ILE A 58 -9.70 -10.31 -3.87
CA ILE A 58 -10.21 -10.20 -2.49
C ILE A 58 -10.98 -8.90 -2.23
N ALA A 59 -11.06 -8.00 -3.21
CA ALA A 59 -11.76 -6.73 -3.07
C ALA A 59 -13.27 -6.98 -2.95
N VAL A 60 -13.90 -6.28 -2.00
CA VAL A 60 -15.36 -6.33 -1.79
C VAL A 60 -15.93 -4.96 -2.15
N ASP A 61 -16.90 -4.96 -3.07
CA ASP A 61 -17.54 -3.74 -3.53
C ASP A 61 -18.47 -3.12 -2.48
N THR A 62 -18.64 -1.81 -2.57
CA THR A 62 -19.58 -1.05 -1.74
C THR A 62 -20.87 -0.79 -2.52
N ASN A 63 -22.01 -0.88 -1.82
CA ASN A 63 -23.33 -0.64 -2.39
C ASN A 63 -23.85 0.73 -1.92
N GLU A 64 -24.81 1.33 -2.63
CA GLU A 64 -25.33 2.66 -2.24
C GLU A 64 -25.89 2.70 -0.81
N GLY A 65 -26.49 1.59 -0.34
CA GLY A 65 -27.07 1.50 0.99
C GLY A 65 -26.07 1.54 2.16
N ASN A 66 -24.80 1.14 1.94
CA ASN A 66 -23.76 1.17 2.98
C ASN A 66 -22.64 2.18 2.71
N ARG A 67 -22.70 2.89 1.58
CA ARG A 67 -21.65 3.80 1.10
C ARG A 67 -21.24 4.85 2.13
N ARG A 68 -22.19 5.51 2.79
CA ARG A 68 -21.88 6.55 3.79
C ARG A 68 -21.14 5.97 4.99
N GLU A 69 -21.59 4.84 5.51
CA GLU A 69 -20.95 4.18 6.65
C GLU A 69 -19.55 3.70 6.29
N THR A 70 -19.38 3.07 5.13
CA THR A 70 -18.07 2.58 4.67
C THR A 70 -17.09 3.72 4.46
N LEU A 71 -17.51 4.84 3.83
CA LEU A 71 -16.64 6.00 3.64
C LEU A 71 -16.24 6.65 4.97
N SER A 72 -17.15 6.77 5.95
CA SER A 72 -16.79 7.26 7.29
C SER A 72 -15.77 6.34 7.98
N LYS A 73 -15.91 5.01 7.85
CA LYS A 73 -14.93 4.05 8.37
C LYS A 73 -13.57 4.21 7.70
N LEU A 74 -13.53 4.32 6.38
CA LEU A 74 -12.29 4.53 5.61
C LEU A 74 -11.58 5.82 5.99
N ALA A 75 -12.34 6.93 6.13
CA ALA A 75 -11.80 8.19 6.61
C ALA A 75 -11.20 8.05 8.03
N GLY A 76 -11.88 7.31 8.91
CA GLY A 76 -11.37 7.03 10.25
C GLY A 76 -10.06 6.23 10.26
N THR A 77 -9.94 5.24 9.38
CA THR A 77 -8.69 4.47 9.21
C THR A 77 -7.52 5.37 8.84
N ALA A 78 -7.69 6.25 7.85
CA ALA A 78 -6.65 7.19 7.41
C ALA A 78 -6.21 8.19 8.51
N MET A 79 -7.08 8.46 9.48
CA MET A 79 -6.80 9.35 10.60
C MET A 79 -6.17 8.65 11.82
N THR A 80 -6.17 7.31 11.86
CA THR A 80 -5.81 6.53 13.05
C THR A 80 -4.35 6.69 13.48
N SER A 81 -3.45 6.97 12.54
CA SER A 81 -2.03 7.23 12.82
C SER A 81 -1.71 8.70 13.14
N LYS A 82 -2.71 9.59 13.10
CA LYS A 82 -2.55 11.05 13.27
C LYS A 82 -3.05 11.51 14.65
N LEU A 83 -2.63 12.71 15.07
CA LEU A 83 -3.04 13.33 16.34
C LEU A 83 -4.56 13.48 16.50
N ILE A 84 -5.27 13.58 15.37
CA ILE A 84 -6.73 13.69 15.30
C ILE A 84 -7.47 12.38 15.62
N LYS A 85 -6.77 11.26 15.87
CA LYS A 85 -7.36 9.96 16.28
C LYS A 85 -8.37 10.10 17.42
N ARG A 86 -8.07 10.93 18.43
CA ARG A 86 -8.96 11.11 19.60
C ARG A 86 -10.32 11.72 19.24
N ASN A 87 -10.36 12.46 18.14
CA ASN A 87 -11.53 13.18 17.65
C ASN A 87 -12.02 12.64 16.30
N THR A 88 -11.68 11.39 15.95
CA THR A 88 -12.03 10.80 14.65
C THR A 88 -13.53 10.90 14.39
N THR A 89 -14.39 10.54 15.35
CA THR A 89 -15.85 10.62 15.22
C THR A 89 -16.37 12.04 14.91
N PHE A 90 -15.65 13.08 15.33
CA PHE A 90 -15.98 14.47 15.01
C PHE A 90 -15.53 14.83 13.58
N PHE A 91 -14.36 14.37 13.15
CA PHE A 91 -13.77 14.70 11.84
C PHE A 91 -14.22 13.79 10.69
N THR A 92 -14.88 12.66 10.96
CA THR A 92 -15.36 11.70 9.94
C THR A 92 -16.87 11.75 9.69
N LYS A 93 -17.56 12.78 10.21
CA LYS A 93 -19.02 12.96 10.11
C LYS A 93 -19.46 13.60 8.81
#